data_AF-B3P643-F1
#
_entry.id   AF-B3P643-F1
#
_cell.length_a   1.000
_cell.length_b   1.000
_cell.length_c   1.000
_cell.angle_alpha   90.00
_cell.angle_beta   90.00
_cell.angle_gamma   90.00
#
_symmetry.space_group_name_H-M   'P 1'
#
loop_
_entity.id
_entity.type
_entity.pdbx_description
1 polymer ?
#
loop_
_entity_poly.entity_id
_entity_poly.type
_entity_poly.pdbx_seq_one_letter_code
_entity_poly.pdbx_strand_id
1 'polypeptide(L)'
;MSGRDYNGEPGCRSAEELGQSYRHFWDPTAYWQCGGKAERERDRERPAQLHRCPANELFYDRERRCVKWKDWQWTEPQDPPTKPRK
;
A
#
# COMPACT_ATOMS: atom_id res chain seq x y z
N MET A 1 6.39 15.15 19.67
CA MET A 1 7.00 14.68 18.40
C MET A 1 5.97 13.79 17.71
N SER A 2 5.17 14.34 16.79
CA SER A 2 4.17 13.55 16.04
C SER A 2 4.90 12.71 14.99
N GLY A 3 5.54 11.62 15.43
CA GLY A 3 5.98 10.55 14.58
C GLY A 3 4.73 9.89 14.03
N ARG A 4 4.25 10.35 12.87
CA ARG A 4 3.23 9.63 12.12
C ARG A 4 3.83 8.27 11.84
N ASP A 5 3.26 7.23 12.45
CA ASP A 5 3.55 5.85 12.14
C ASP A 5 3.53 5.73 10.61
N TYR A 6 4.70 5.46 10.03
CA TYR A 6 4.81 5.40 8.57
C TYR A 6 4.21 4.08 8.14
N ASN A 7 3.08 4.17 7.45
CA ASN A 7 2.24 3.01 7.11
C ASN A 7 2.70 2.28 5.83
N GLY A 8 3.84 2.69 5.27
CA GLY A 8 4.28 2.25 3.94
C GLY A 8 3.50 2.91 2.79
N GLU A 9 2.87 4.07 3.04
CA GLU A 9 2.08 4.77 2.02
C GLU A 9 3.00 5.26 0.88
N PRO A 10 2.81 4.81 -0.37
CA PRO A 10 3.59 5.27 -1.51
C PRO A 10 3.14 6.67 -1.94
N GLY A 11 4.07 7.48 -2.42
CA GLY A 11 3.78 8.84 -2.91
C GLY A 11 3.00 8.88 -4.23
N CYS A 12 2.89 7.75 -4.95
CA CYS A 12 2.23 7.63 -6.26
C CYS A 12 2.63 8.73 -7.25
N ARG A 13 3.91 9.13 -7.26
CA ARG A 13 4.41 10.24 -8.08
C ARG A 13 4.97 9.77 -9.41
N SER A 14 5.52 8.57 -9.45
CA SER A 14 6.12 8.01 -10.66
C SER A 14 5.09 7.21 -11.45
N ALA A 15 5.16 7.30 -12.79
CA ALA A 15 4.27 6.55 -13.68
C ALA A 15 4.42 5.02 -13.51
N GLU A 16 5.59 4.56 -13.06
CA GLU A 16 5.85 3.15 -12.73
C GLU A 16 5.12 2.67 -11.47
N GLU A 17 4.79 3.60 -10.56
CA GLU A 17 4.02 3.30 -9.34
C GLU A 17 2.52 3.41 -9.60
N LEU A 18 2.08 4.22 -10.57
CA LEU A 18 0.68 4.33 -10.96
C LEU A 18 0.16 2.99 -11.48
N GLY A 19 -0.83 2.42 -10.79
CA GLY A 19 -1.37 1.10 -11.07
C GLY A 19 -0.70 -0.04 -10.28
N GLN A 20 0.30 0.26 -9.45
CA GLN A 20 0.92 -0.72 -8.56
C GLN A 20 0.27 -0.77 -7.18
N SER A 21 0.41 -1.95 -6.57
CA SER A 21 -0.05 -2.26 -5.23
C SER A 21 1.15 -2.51 -4.33
N TYR A 22 1.15 -1.90 -3.15
CA TYR A 22 2.22 -1.95 -2.16
C TYR A 22 1.67 -2.47 -0.84
N ARG A 23 2.46 -3.26 -0.12
CA ARG A 23 2.03 -3.81 1.16
C ARG A 23 1.96 -2.74 2.25
N HIS A 24 0.95 -2.80 3.12
CA HIS A 24 0.93 -1.99 4.33
C HIS A 24 1.95 -2.53 5.35
N PHE A 25 2.74 -1.64 5.95
CA PHE A 25 3.86 -2.04 6.83
C PHE A 25 3.38 -2.76 8.10
N TRP A 26 2.24 -2.31 8.63
CA TRP A 26 1.68 -2.84 9.89
C TRP A 26 0.63 -3.92 9.68
N ASP A 27 -0.03 -3.93 8.51
CA ASP A 27 -1.23 -4.74 8.28
C ASP A 27 -1.04 -5.62 7.05
N PRO A 28 -0.77 -6.91 7.21
CA PRO A 28 -0.60 -7.80 6.05
C PRO A 28 -1.91 -8.05 5.30
N THR A 29 -3.06 -7.71 5.88
CA THR A 29 -4.39 -7.75 5.24
C THR A 29 -4.70 -6.51 4.42
N ALA A 30 -3.88 -5.45 4.54
CA ALA A 30 -4.09 -4.18 3.86
C ALA A 30 -2.94 -3.87 2.89
N TYR A 31 -3.27 -3.14 1.84
CA TYR A 31 -2.33 -2.74 0.81
C TYR A 31 -2.70 -1.39 0.22
N TRP A 32 -1.70 -0.65 -0.20
CA TRP A 32 -1.82 0.63 -0.85
C TRP A 32 -1.85 0.45 -2.35
N GLN A 33 -2.84 1.01 -3.04
CA GLN A 33 -2.94 0.98 -4.50
C GLN A 33 -2.84 2.40 -5.06
N CYS A 34 -1.85 2.63 -5.90
CA CYS A 34 -1.69 3.90 -6.58
C CYS A 34 -2.63 3.98 -7.79
N GLY A 35 -3.45 5.05 -7.87
CA GLY A 35 -4.32 5.33 -9.03
C GLY A 35 -5.80 4.98 -8.84
N GLY A 36 -6.24 4.58 -7.65
CA GLY A 36 -7.66 4.45 -7.33
C GLY A 36 -8.35 5.81 -7.13
N LYS A 37 -9.63 5.92 -7.47
CA LYS A 37 -10.46 7.12 -7.25
C LYS A 37 -10.47 7.41 -5.75
N ALA A 38 -9.72 8.41 -5.29
CA ALA A 38 -9.66 8.75 -3.88
C ALA A 38 -11.02 9.26 -3.39
N GLU A 39 -11.61 8.56 -2.42
CA GLU A 39 -12.89 8.97 -1.79
C GLU A 39 -12.68 10.06 -0.72
N ARG A 40 -11.43 10.50 -0.49
CA ARG A 40 -11.07 11.55 0.46
C ARG A 40 -10.35 12.70 -0.27
N GLU A 41 -11.15 13.60 -0.84
CA GLU A 41 -10.76 14.77 -1.63
C GLU A 41 -9.98 15.90 -0.89
N ARG A 42 -9.43 15.66 0.31
CA ARG A 42 -8.89 16.77 1.13
C ARG A 42 -7.39 17.03 1.05
N ASP A 43 -6.66 16.31 0.20
CA ASP A 43 -5.23 16.54 -0.02
C ASP A 43 -4.94 16.66 -1.53
N ARG A 44 -4.18 17.69 -1.92
CA ARG A 44 -3.95 18.09 -3.33
C ARG A 44 -2.99 17.14 -4.09
N GLU A 45 -2.55 16.08 -3.44
CA GLU A 45 -1.71 15.03 -4.00
C GLU A 45 -2.57 13.78 -4.14
N ARG A 46 -2.58 13.13 -5.31
CA ARG A 46 -3.33 11.88 -5.53
C ARG A 46 -2.73 10.78 -4.65
N PRO A 47 -3.32 10.46 -3.49
CA PRO A 47 -2.68 9.56 -2.54
C PRO A 47 -2.97 8.11 -2.90
N ALA A 48 -2.12 7.21 -2.42
CA ALA A 48 -2.36 5.79 -2.52
C ALA A 48 -3.67 5.41 -1.80
N GLN A 49 -4.47 4.53 -2.38
CA GLN A 49 -5.71 4.04 -1.78
C GLN A 49 -5.43 2.84 -0.89
N LEU A 50 -5.89 2.88 0.35
CA LEU A 50 -5.81 1.71 1.21
C LEU A 50 -6.93 0.73 0.86
N HIS A 51 -6.56 -0.41 0.30
CA HIS A 51 -7.45 -1.53 0.06
C HIS A 51 -7.17 -2.64 1.07
N ARG A 52 -8.17 -3.49 1.31
CA ARG A 52 -8.06 -4.64 2.21
C ARG A 52 -8.45 -5.91 1.49
N CYS A 53 -7.71 -6.96 1.78
CA CYS A 53 -7.99 -8.29 1.31
C CYS A 53 -9.20 -8.91 2.07
N PRO A 54 -9.90 -9.86 1.45
CA PRO A 54 -10.95 -10.66 2.09
C PRO A 54 -10.47 -11.39 3.34
N ALA A 55 -11.42 -11.87 4.15
CA ALA A 55 -11.11 -12.65 5.34
C ALA A 55 -10.31 -13.92 4.99
N ASN A 56 -9.27 -14.21 5.77
CA ASN A 56 -8.29 -15.28 5.54
C ASN A 56 -7.37 -15.08 4.33
N GLU A 57 -7.30 -13.86 3.80
CA GLU A 57 -6.37 -13.49 2.73
C GLU A 57 -5.45 -12.36 3.18
N LEU A 58 -4.19 -12.46 2.77
CA LEU A 58 -3.12 -11.52 3.07
C LEU A 58 -2.54 -11.01 1.76
N PHE A 59 -2.21 -9.73 1.71
CA PHE A 59 -1.59 -9.13 0.55
C PHE A 59 -0.15 -9.63 0.42
N TYR A 60 0.13 -10.23 -0.72
CA TYR A 60 1.46 -10.72 -1.04
C TYR A 60 2.12 -9.78 -2.03
N ASP A 61 3.11 -9.03 -1.55
CA ASP A 61 3.84 -8.02 -2.33
C ASP A 61 4.43 -8.60 -3.61
N ARG A 62 4.99 -9.81 -3.53
CA ARG A 62 5.61 -10.51 -4.67
C ARG A 62 4.65 -10.75 -5.84
N GLU A 63 3.39 -11.05 -5.55
CA GLU A 63 2.35 -11.27 -6.56
C GLU A 63 1.42 -10.07 -6.73
N ARG A 64 1.62 -9.01 -5.93
CA ARG A 64 0.79 -7.80 -5.85
C ARG A 64 -0.70 -8.10 -5.73
N ARG A 65 -1.06 -9.18 -5.03
CA ARG A 65 -2.42 -9.69 -4.89
C ARG A 65 -2.68 -10.28 -3.50
N CYS A 66 -3.96 -10.42 -3.17
CA CYS A 66 -4.40 -11.15 -1.99
C CYS A 66 -4.21 -12.66 -2.22
N VAL A 67 -3.48 -13.32 -1.33
CA VAL A 67 -3.31 -14.78 -1.32
C VAL A 67 -3.82 -15.34 0.00
N LYS A 68 -4.15 -16.63 0.06
CA LYS A 68 -4.57 -17.26 1.32
C LYS A 68 -3.45 -17.14 2.36
N TRP A 69 -3.82 -16.92 3.61
CA TRP A 69 -2.86 -16.81 4.72
C TRP A 69 -1.89 -18.01 4.83
N LYS A 70 -2.29 -19.20 4.36
CA LYS A 70 -1.47 -20.41 4.32
C LYS A 70 -0.33 -20.34 3.30
N ASP A 71 -0.60 -19.72 2.16
CA ASP A 71 0.36 -19.54 1.06
C ASP A 71 1.16 -18.24 1.22
N TRP A 72 0.64 -17.32 2.03
CA TRP A 72 1.29 -16.08 2.35
C TRP A 72 2.55 -16.32 3.18
N GLN A 73 3.66 -15.79 2.67
CA GLN A 73 4.92 -15.76 3.39
C GLN A 73 5.24 -14.33 3.75
N TRP A 74 5.76 -14.13 4.97
CA TRP A 74 6.27 -12.83 5.35
C TRP A 74 7.45 -12.51 4.43
N THR A 75 7.26 -11.53 3.57
CA THR A 75 8.34 -10.89 2.81
C THR A 75 8.68 -9.57 3.44
N GLU A 76 9.97 -9.20 3.36
CA GLU A 76 10.43 -7.89 3.77
C GLU A 76 9.70 -6.81 2.97
N PRO A 77 9.08 -5.81 3.63
CA PRO A 77 8.40 -4.72 2.94
C PRO A 77 9.41 -4.01 2.03
N GLN A 78 9.14 -3.96 0.73
CA GLN A 78 9.91 -3.11 -0.16
C GLN A 78 9.47 -1.67 0.07
N ASP A 79 10.41 -0.81 0.50
CA ASP A 79 10.16 0.62 0.58
C ASP A 79 9.74 1.10 -0.82
N PRO A 80 8.57 1.75 -0.97
CA PRO A 80 8.18 2.31 -2.24
C PRO A 80 9.24 3.35 -2.66
N PRO A 81 9.60 3.39 -3.96
CA PRO A 81 10.66 4.28 -4.44
C PRO A 81 10.34 5.75 -4.19
N THR A 82 9.05 6.11 -4.08
CA THR A 82 8.67 7.45 -3.65
C THR A 82 7.98 7.45 -2.27
N LYS A 83 8.54 8.26 -1.37
CA LYS A 83 7.91 8.60 -0.09
C LYS A 83 7.02 9.83 -0.27
N PRO A 84 5.84 9.92 0.36
CA PRO A 84 5.07 11.15 0.40
C PRO A 84 5.93 12.26 1.02
N ARG A 85 6.15 13.36 0.28
CA ARG A 85 6.84 14.53 0.87
C ARG A 85 5.84 15.22 1.79
N LYS A 86 6.24 15.46 3.04
CA LYS A 86 5.57 16.39 3.95
C LYS A 86 5.59 17.82 3.42
#